data_AF-A0A2E9JKF2-F1
#
_entry.id   AF-A0A2E9JKF2-F1
#
_cell.length_a   1.000
_cell.length_b   1.000
_cell.length_c   1.000
_cell.angle_alpha   90.00
_cell.angle_beta   90.00
_cell.angle_gamma   90.00
#
_symmetry.space_group_name_H-M   'P 1'
#
loop_
_entity.id
_entity.type
_entity.pdbx_description
1 polymer ?
#
loop_
_entity_poly.entity_id
_entity_poly.type
_entity_poly.pdbx_seq_one_letter_code
_entity_poly.pdbx_strand_id
1 'polypeptide(L)'
;MNQQLYTLDQVKELVKVGFIKIQTDNTIAPTSVLTNEDQIHKIFKSQISEWTGQGMKVKIRSEERCRDCGLIYKEENKFHCENHDRWARRVFVSITGLKDHKDGRERIFSDNNDIPLSIEVAINLKNEIVDSIKDNTFTIKRYLPRSRQTFLFKNYKKEYLMKMEWRTKRLFDDPEWMSLNHLKGIKNAFKNHFNYFDSFEIQNIKKKHIKDYFDSLECNRNCKRRLISYLKHFLRWALSREDLMKVPTMPKIKLQRKKKKGLYQNAQFEILQYIPESDKPIFEFLIETGRRINEARAIRFRDLKEKER
;
A
#
# COMPACT_ATOMS: atom_id res chain seq x y z
N MET A 1 -4.37 -13.58 -29.05
CA MET A 1 -4.91 -12.76 -27.94
C MET A 1 -6.42 -12.89 -27.99
N ASN A 2 -7.07 -13.40 -26.94
CA ASN A 2 -8.52 -13.38 -26.84
C ASN A 2 -8.95 -11.95 -26.54
N GLN A 3 -9.61 -11.30 -27.51
CA GLN A 3 -10.21 -9.99 -27.29
C GLN A 3 -11.33 -10.16 -26.26
N GLN A 4 -11.12 -9.64 -25.07
CA GLN A 4 -12.17 -9.59 -24.06
C GLN A 4 -13.05 -8.39 -24.39
N LEU A 5 -14.23 -8.66 -24.94
CA LEU A 5 -15.25 -7.67 -25.23
C LEU A 5 -15.98 -7.34 -23.92
N TYR A 6 -16.15 -6.05 -23.64
CA TYR A 6 -16.90 -5.56 -22.50
C TYR A 6 -18.26 -5.09 -22.98
N THR A 7 -19.32 -5.42 -22.23
CA THR A 7 -20.66 -4.92 -22.53
C THR A 7 -20.81 -3.46 -22.12
N LEU A 8 -21.75 -2.75 -22.74
CA LEU A 8 -22.05 -1.35 -22.43
C LEU A 8 -22.31 -1.11 -20.93
N ASP A 9 -22.96 -2.06 -20.26
CA ASP A 9 -23.29 -1.97 -18.84
C ASP A 9 -22.06 -2.13 -17.94
N GLN A 10 -21.09 -2.97 -18.33
CA GLN A 10 -19.80 -3.07 -17.62
C GLN A 10 -19.03 -1.74 -17.71
N VAL A 11 -19.07 -1.08 -18.87
CA VAL A 11 -18.43 0.22 -19.07
C VAL A 11 -19.12 1.31 -18.24
N LYS A 12 -20.45 1.34 -18.20
CA LYS A 12 -21.21 2.27 -17.35
C LYS A 12 -20.87 2.13 -15.88
N GLU A 13 -20.72 0.89 -15.39
CA GLU A 13 -20.38 0.67 -13.98
C GLU A 13 -18.94 1.14 -13.67
N LEU A 14 -18.00 0.97 -14.61
CA LEU A 14 -16.63 1.50 -14.48
C LEU A 14 -16.57 3.04 -14.48
N VAL A 15 -17.43 3.71 -15.25
CA VAL A 15 -17.58 5.18 -15.20
C VAL A 15 -18.14 5.61 -13.85
N LYS A 16 -19.17 4.91 -13.36
CA LYS A 16 -19.83 5.20 -12.08
C LYS A 16 -18.90 5.04 -10.87
N VAL A 17 -17.98 4.07 -10.90
CA VAL A 17 -16.95 3.90 -9.86
C VAL A 17 -15.71 4.80 -10.07
N GLY A 18 -15.74 5.68 -11.07
CA GLY A 18 -14.72 6.70 -11.29
C GLY A 18 -13.42 6.19 -11.93
N PHE A 19 -13.40 4.96 -12.45
CA PHE A 19 -12.24 4.40 -13.16
C PHE A 19 -12.10 4.95 -14.58
N ILE A 20 -13.19 5.44 -15.17
CA ILE A 20 -13.24 6.01 -16.52
C ILE A 20 -13.88 7.39 -16.41
N LYS A 21 -13.15 8.43 -16.83
CA LYS A 21 -13.68 9.80 -16.89
C LYS A 21 -14.08 10.09 -18.33
N ILE A 22 -15.35 10.33 -18.59
CA ILE A 22 -15.81 10.83 -19.89
C ILE A 22 -15.57 12.34 -19.87
N GLN A 23 -14.71 12.85 -20.77
CA GLN A 23 -14.57 14.28 -20.96
C GLN A 23 -15.88 14.80 -21.55
N THR A 24 -16.67 15.49 -20.74
CA THR A 24 -17.76 16.33 -21.21
C THR A 24 -17.14 17.66 -21.63
N ASP A 25 -16.63 17.73 -22.86
CA ASP A 25 -16.36 19.04 -23.44
C ASP A 25 -17.68 19.81 -23.48
N ASN A 26 -17.68 21.02 -22.92
CA ASN A 26 -18.84 21.89 -22.73
C ASN A 26 -19.32 22.50 -24.05
N THR A 27 -19.68 21.66 -25.01
CA THR A 27 -20.66 22.00 -26.03
C THR A 27 -21.82 21.04 -25.85
N ILE A 28 -23.02 21.61 -25.73
CA ILE A 28 -24.28 20.86 -25.73
C ILE A 28 -24.40 20.23 -27.13
N ALA A 29 -23.72 19.10 -27.33
CA ALA A 29 -24.03 18.18 -28.40
C ALA A 29 -25.22 17.32 -27.91
N PRO A 30 -26.19 17.03 -28.79
CA PRO A 30 -27.29 16.15 -28.45
C PRO A 30 -26.71 14.82 -27.98
N THR A 31 -27.40 14.17 -27.04
CA THR A 31 -27.14 12.83 -26.49
C THR A 31 -26.76 11.84 -27.58
N SER A 32 -25.51 11.87 -28.03
CA SER A 32 -24.99 10.92 -28.98
C SER A 32 -24.71 9.67 -28.17
N VAL A 33 -25.67 8.76 -28.25
CA VAL A 33 -25.49 7.37 -27.87
C VAL A 33 -24.16 6.94 -28.50
N LEU A 34 -23.17 6.57 -27.67
CA LEU A 34 -21.94 5.92 -28.12
C LEU A 34 -22.35 4.57 -28.74
N THR A 35 -22.79 4.59 -30.00
CA THR A 35 -23.36 3.43 -30.70
C THR A 35 -22.31 2.51 -31.30
N ASN A 36 -21.05 2.96 -31.35
CA ASN A 36 -19.99 2.20 -32.01
C ASN A 36 -19.00 1.66 -30.97
N GLU A 37 -18.94 0.32 -30.86
CA GLU A 37 -17.98 -0.41 -30.02
C GLU A 37 -16.54 0.04 -30.29
N ASP A 38 -16.22 0.47 -31.51
CA ASP A 38 -14.90 0.99 -31.87
C ASP A 38 -14.56 2.33 -31.20
N GLN A 39 -15.55 3.20 -30.98
CA GLN A 39 -15.33 4.48 -30.27
C GLN A 39 -15.10 4.24 -28.78
N ILE A 40 -15.89 3.34 -28.19
CA ILE A 40 -15.69 2.91 -26.80
C ILE A 40 -14.33 2.25 -26.65
N HIS A 41 -13.93 1.37 -27.57
CA HIS A 41 -12.64 0.72 -27.52
C HIS A 41 -11.45 1.69 -27.71
N LYS A 42 -11.60 2.74 -28.52
CA LYS A 42 -10.60 3.81 -28.66
C LYS A 42 -10.47 4.65 -27.38
N ILE A 43 -11.58 5.01 -26.73
CA ILE A 43 -11.58 5.72 -25.44
C ILE A 43 -10.98 4.84 -24.34
N PHE A 44 -11.33 3.56 -24.33
CA PHE A 44 -10.81 2.59 -23.38
C PHE A 44 -9.31 2.36 -23.58
N LYS A 45 -8.84 2.21 -24.83
CA LYS A 45 -7.41 2.12 -25.14
C LYS A 45 -6.68 3.41 -24.79
N SER A 46 -7.24 4.59 -25.06
CA SER A 46 -6.57 5.85 -24.74
C SER A 46 -6.42 6.03 -23.22
N GLN A 47 -7.45 5.70 -22.44
CA GLN A 47 -7.44 5.81 -20.98
C GLN A 47 -6.66 4.68 -20.29
N ILE A 48 -6.67 3.45 -20.81
CA ILE A 48 -5.82 2.37 -20.30
C ILE A 48 -4.36 2.56 -20.72
N SER A 49 -4.09 3.10 -21.92
CA SER A 49 -2.73 3.47 -22.34
C SER A 49 -2.10 4.56 -21.48
N GLU A 50 -2.91 5.35 -20.76
CA GLU A 50 -2.43 6.31 -19.76
C GLU A 50 -1.79 5.61 -18.54
N TRP A 51 -2.17 4.38 -18.22
CA TRP A 51 -1.77 3.69 -16.98
C TRP A 51 -0.82 2.50 -17.24
N THR A 52 -0.81 1.95 -18.44
CA THR A 52 -0.14 0.68 -18.79
C THR A 52 1.28 0.85 -19.34
N GLY A 53 1.79 2.08 -19.47
CA GLY A 53 3.10 2.32 -20.09
C GLY A 53 3.14 2.01 -21.60
N GLN A 54 2.00 1.78 -22.24
CA GLN A 54 1.91 1.70 -23.70
C GLN A 54 2.41 2.99 -24.34
N GLY A 55 3.46 2.88 -25.16
CA GLY A 55 4.15 4.01 -25.79
C GLY A 55 5.44 4.46 -25.10
N MET A 56 5.75 3.91 -23.92
CA MET A 56 7.05 4.13 -23.30
C MET A 56 8.16 3.46 -24.12
N LYS A 57 9.28 4.17 -24.32
CA LYS A 57 10.48 3.64 -24.98
C LYS A 57 11.62 3.60 -23.99
N VAL A 58 12.25 2.44 -23.87
CA VAL A 58 13.39 2.20 -22.99
C VAL A 58 14.61 1.94 -23.87
N LYS A 59 15.64 2.79 -23.75
CA LYS A 59 16.89 2.69 -24.52
C LYS A 59 18.09 2.81 -23.60
N ILE A 60 19.19 2.14 -23.90
CA ILE A 60 20.45 2.38 -23.21
C ILE A 60 21.19 3.48 -23.98
N ARG A 61 21.76 4.44 -23.27
CA ARG A 61 22.50 5.55 -23.89
C ARG A 61 23.81 5.79 -23.14
N SER A 62 24.75 6.42 -23.83
CA SER A 62 25.94 7.00 -23.23
C SER A 62 26.05 8.47 -23.65
N GLU A 63 26.55 9.31 -22.75
CA GLU A 63 26.96 10.69 -23.08
C GLU A 63 28.45 10.77 -23.42
N GLU A 64 29.18 9.67 -23.27
CA GLU A 64 30.60 9.62 -23.57
C GLU A 64 30.85 9.65 -25.09
N ARG A 65 31.98 10.24 -25.46
CA ARG A 65 32.49 10.28 -26.83
C ARG A 65 33.82 9.55 -26.89
N CYS A 66 34.10 8.92 -28.02
CA CYS A 66 35.42 8.37 -28.30
C CYS A 66 36.46 9.49 -28.24
N ARG A 67 37.58 9.27 -27.55
CA ARG A 67 38.61 10.31 -27.39
C ARG A 67 39.39 10.61 -28.67
N ASP A 68 39.38 9.67 -29.62
CA ASP A 68 40.17 9.79 -30.85
C ASP A 68 39.36 10.41 -31.99
N CYS A 69 38.12 9.97 -32.23
CA CYS A 69 37.26 10.54 -33.29
C CYS A 69 36.12 11.45 -32.80
N GLY A 70 35.87 11.55 -31.49
CA GLY A 70 34.77 12.35 -30.95
C GLY A 70 33.36 11.78 -31.19
N LEU A 71 33.22 10.62 -31.82
CA LEU A 71 31.92 9.97 -32.05
C LEU A 71 31.27 9.51 -30.74
N ILE A 72 29.94 9.66 -30.62
CA ILE A 72 29.16 9.20 -29.47
C ILE A 72 28.97 7.68 -29.56
N TYR A 73 29.15 6.97 -28.44
CA TYR A 73 28.90 5.53 -28.38
C TYR A 73 27.40 5.21 -28.50
N LYS A 74 27.05 4.28 -29.39
CA LYS A 74 25.66 3.88 -29.65
C LYS A 74 25.36 2.47 -29.18
N GLU A 75 24.08 2.20 -28.87
CA GLU A 75 23.60 0.89 -28.44
C GLU A 75 23.74 -0.17 -29.55
N GLU A 76 23.61 0.22 -30.83
CA GLU A 76 23.72 -0.71 -31.97
C GLU A 76 25.08 -1.41 -32.03
N ASN A 77 26.15 -0.71 -31.65
CA ASN A 77 27.51 -1.25 -31.62
C ASN A 77 27.94 -1.70 -30.22
N LYS A 78 26.98 -2.01 -29.34
CA LYS A 78 27.24 -2.37 -27.93
C LYS A 78 28.13 -1.35 -27.21
N PHE A 79 28.00 -0.07 -27.57
CA PHE A 79 28.83 1.03 -27.05
C PHE A 79 30.34 0.90 -27.32
N HIS A 80 30.72 0.19 -28.37
CA HIS A 80 32.07 0.19 -28.95
C HIS A 80 32.19 1.27 -30.05
N CYS A 81 33.38 1.84 -30.23
CA CYS A 81 33.63 2.83 -31.28
C CYS A 81 33.91 2.15 -32.62
N GLU A 82 33.21 2.57 -33.68
CA GLU A 82 33.35 1.99 -35.02
C GLU A 82 34.76 2.09 -35.61
N ASN A 83 35.52 3.13 -35.23
CA ASN A 83 36.84 3.42 -35.81
C ASN A 83 38.01 3.08 -34.88
N HIS A 84 37.77 2.85 -33.59
CA HIS A 84 38.81 2.74 -32.58
C HIS A 84 38.45 1.68 -31.55
N ASP A 85 39.45 0.99 -31.00
CA ASP A 85 39.22 -0.03 -29.98
C ASP A 85 38.95 0.57 -28.59
N ARG A 86 37.79 1.21 -28.44
CA ARG A 86 37.35 1.88 -27.20
C ARG A 86 35.88 1.61 -26.93
N TRP A 87 35.54 1.56 -25.65
CA TRP A 87 34.18 1.38 -25.16
C TRP A 87 33.73 2.54 -24.28
N ALA A 88 32.41 2.79 -24.25
CA ALA A 88 31.83 3.64 -23.22
C ALA A 88 32.05 3.03 -21.83
N ARG A 89 32.55 3.83 -20.90
CA ARG A 89 32.74 3.45 -19.50
C ARG A 89 31.47 3.61 -18.68
N ARG A 90 30.63 4.57 -19.07
CA ARG A 90 29.36 4.86 -18.38
C ARG A 90 28.20 4.82 -19.37
N VAL A 91 27.17 4.09 -18.97
CA VAL A 91 25.89 4.03 -19.67
C VAL A 91 24.76 4.33 -18.70
N PHE A 92 23.60 4.68 -19.24
CA PHE A 92 22.38 4.87 -18.47
C PHE A 92 21.17 4.35 -19.24
N VAL A 93 20.15 3.92 -18.50
CA VAL A 93 18.86 3.55 -19.09
C VAL A 93 18.01 4.81 -19.19
N SER A 94 17.60 5.16 -20.39
CA SER A 94 16.70 6.27 -20.68
C SER A 94 15.30 5.75 -20.95
N ILE A 95 14.35 6.23 -20.17
CA ILE A 95 12.93 5.94 -20.35
C ILE A 95 12.27 7.22 -20.87
N THR A 96 11.55 7.12 -21.99
CA THR A 96 10.77 8.24 -22.56
C THR A 96 9.30 7.85 -22.69
N GLY A 97 8.40 8.84 -22.66
CA GLY A 97 6.96 8.62 -22.68
C GLY A 97 6.32 8.54 -21.30
N LEU A 98 6.98 9.06 -20.27
CA LEU A 98 6.46 9.13 -18.90
C LEU A 98 5.44 10.27 -18.78
N LYS A 99 4.14 9.98 -18.72
CA LYS A 99 3.09 11.01 -18.69
C LYS A 99 3.11 11.88 -17.42
N ASP A 100 3.45 11.29 -16.27
CA ASP A 100 3.47 12.00 -14.96
C ASP A 100 4.83 12.61 -14.60
N HIS A 101 5.80 12.59 -15.52
CA HIS A 101 7.13 13.13 -15.27
C HIS A 101 7.31 14.47 -15.96
N LYS A 102 7.91 15.46 -15.26
CA LYS A 102 8.04 16.86 -15.75
C LYS A 102 8.57 16.97 -17.18
N ASP A 103 9.55 16.12 -17.52
CA ASP A 103 10.23 16.18 -18.83
C ASP A 103 9.75 15.09 -19.81
N GLY A 104 8.75 14.29 -19.44
CA GLY A 104 8.33 13.13 -20.23
C GLY A 104 9.39 12.02 -20.35
N ARG A 105 10.54 12.19 -19.67
CA ARG A 105 11.71 11.32 -19.73
C ARG A 105 12.38 11.21 -18.36
N GLU A 106 13.05 10.10 -18.12
CA GLU A 106 13.86 9.86 -16.93
C GLU A 106 15.14 9.09 -17.32
N ARG A 107 16.22 9.31 -16.55
CA ARG A 107 17.51 8.65 -16.75
C ARG A 107 17.91 7.92 -15.49
N ILE A 108 18.19 6.63 -15.62
CA ILE A 108 18.61 5.77 -14.52
C ILE A 108 20.08 5.43 -14.72
N PHE A 109 20.91 5.78 -13.73
CA PHE A 109 22.37 5.64 -13.78
C PHE A 109 22.90 4.49 -12.90
N SER A 110 22.05 3.87 -12.09
CA SER A 110 22.40 2.76 -11.20
C SER A 110 21.32 1.68 -11.21
N ASP A 111 21.72 0.47 -10.84
CA ASP A 111 20.82 -0.68 -10.72
C ASP A 111 19.96 -0.63 -9.45
N ASN A 112 19.31 -1.75 -9.12
CA ASN A 112 18.51 -1.92 -7.90
C ASN A 112 19.32 -1.89 -6.59
N ASN A 113 20.64 -2.08 -6.65
CA ASN A 113 21.55 -2.12 -5.51
C ASN A 113 22.44 -0.87 -5.40
N ASP A 114 22.07 0.21 -6.10
CA ASP A 114 22.86 1.45 -6.22
C ASP A 114 24.25 1.26 -6.86
N ILE A 115 24.45 0.17 -7.60
CA ILE A 115 25.67 -0.09 -8.37
C ILE A 115 25.58 0.69 -9.68
N PRO A 116 26.61 1.46 -10.06
CA PRO A 116 26.65 2.15 -11.36
C PRO A 116 26.45 1.18 -12.53
N LEU A 117 25.69 1.58 -13.53
CA LEU A 117 25.37 0.71 -14.65
C LEU A 117 26.59 0.44 -15.55
N SER A 118 27.05 -0.81 -15.56
CA SER A 118 27.83 -1.37 -16.67
C SER A 118 26.91 -1.71 -17.84
N ILE A 119 27.47 -2.02 -19.01
CA ILE A 119 26.69 -2.37 -20.21
C ILE A 119 25.77 -3.58 -19.93
N GLU A 120 26.31 -4.64 -19.32
CA GLU A 120 25.54 -5.85 -19.00
C GLU A 120 24.43 -5.57 -17.97
N VAL A 121 24.74 -4.82 -16.91
CA VAL A 121 23.77 -4.45 -15.89
C VAL A 121 22.67 -3.56 -16.49
N ALA A 122 23.01 -2.64 -17.39
CA ALA A 122 22.05 -1.81 -18.10
C ALA A 122 21.11 -2.62 -19.01
N ILE A 123 21.61 -3.67 -19.67
CA ILE A 123 20.80 -4.60 -20.49
C ILE A 123 19.80 -5.34 -19.60
N ASN A 124 20.25 -5.90 -18.48
CA ASN A 124 19.37 -6.60 -17.55
C ASN A 124 18.29 -5.67 -16.98
N LEU A 125 18.69 -4.47 -16.54
CA LEU A 125 17.76 -3.46 -16.03
C LEU A 125 16.76 -3.01 -17.10
N LYS A 126 17.20 -2.79 -18.34
CA LYS A 126 16.31 -2.46 -19.46
C LYS A 126 15.27 -3.56 -19.66
N ASN A 127 15.67 -4.83 -19.67
CA ASN A 127 14.76 -5.94 -19.85
C ASN A 127 13.74 -6.03 -18.71
N GLU A 128 14.18 -5.89 -17.45
CA GLU A 128 13.30 -5.84 -16.27
C GLU A 128 12.24 -4.72 -16.39
N ILE A 129 12.66 -3.53 -16.81
CA ILE A 129 11.76 -2.39 -17.03
C ILE A 129 10.78 -2.70 -18.16
N VAL A 130 11.25 -3.22 -19.30
CA VAL A 130 10.42 -3.55 -20.46
C VAL A 130 9.37 -4.61 -20.09
N ASP A 131 9.75 -5.64 -19.34
CA ASP A 131 8.83 -6.69 -18.91
C ASP A 131 7.83 -6.14 -17.88
N SER A 132 8.27 -5.29 -16.95
CA SER A 132 7.36 -4.57 -16.04
C SER A 132 6.34 -3.69 -16.78
N ILE A 133 6.75 -3.06 -17.88
CA ILE A 133 5.86 -2.26 -18.74
C ILE A 133 4.85 -3.18 -19.43
N LYS A 134 5.30 -4.30 -20.02
CA LYS A 134 4.40 -5.28 -20.66
C LYS A 134 3.37 -5.85 -19.69
N ASP A 135 3.78 -6.10 -18.45
CA ASP A 135 2.93 -6.65 -17.39
C ASP A 135 2.03 -5.59 -16.74
N ASN A 136 2.11 -4.32 -17.16
CA ASN A 136 1.39 -3.18 -16.57
C ASN A 136 1.68 -3.00 -15.07
N THR A 137 2.90 -3.34 -14.63
CA THR A 137 3.34 -3.22 -13.23
C THR A 137 4.45 -2.19 -13.05
N PHE A 138 4.83 -1.51 -14.13
CA PHE A 138 5.90 -0.53 -14.14
C PHE A 138 5.54 0.70 -13.31
N THR A 139 6.45 1.10 -12.42
CA THR A 139 6.39 2.37 -11.70
C THR A 139 7.79 2.95 -11.62
N ILE A 140 8.01 4.13 -12.19
CA ILE A 140 9.35 4.76 -12.27
C ILE A 140 10.02 4.89 -10.89
N LYS A 141 9.23 5.13 -9.84
CA LYS A 141 9.69 5.24 -8.45
C LYS A 141 10.44 4.01 -7.95
N ARG A 142 10.22 2.83 -8.53
CA ARG A 142 10.96 1.60 -8.16
C ARG A 142 12.43 1.65 -8.59
N TYR A 143 12.71 2.39 -9.65
CA TYR A 143 14.02 2.43 -10.30
C TYR A 143 14.85 3.67 -9.93
N LEU A 144 14.28 4.59 -9.13
CA LEU A 144 14.95 5.82 -8.71
C LEU A 144 15.57 5.66 -7.30
N PRO A 145 16.89 5.87 -7.13
CA PRO A 145 17.56 5.68 -5.84
C PRO A 145 16.94 6.47 -4.67
N ARG A 146 16.58 7.74 -4.91
CA ARG A 146 15.95 8.61 -3.89
C ARG A 146 14.56 8.10 -3.48
N SER A 147 13.83 7.49 -4.40
CA SER A 147 12.52 6.90 -4.13
C SER A 147 12.63 5.53 -3.43
N ARG A 148 13.72 4.79 -3.59
CA ARG A 148 13.91 3.53 -2.84
C ARG A 148 14.02 3.74 -1.35
N GLN A 149 14.69 4.80 -0.91
CA GLN A 149 14.75 5.14 0.51
C GLN A 149 13.35 5.38 1.10
N THR A 150 12.40 5.90 0.33
CA THR A 150 11.01 6.03 0.82
C THR A 150 10.34 4.68 1.04
N PHE A 151 10.66 3.66 0.24
CA PHE A 151 10.12 2.30 0.36
C PHE A 151 10.84 1.43 1.39
N LEU A 152 11.95 1.89 1.97
CA LEU A 152 12.57 1.24 3.11
C LEU A 152 11.58 1.22 4.27
N PHE A 153 11.34 0.04 4.86
CA PHE A 153 10.33 -0.15 5.91
C PHE A 153 10.48 0.85 7.05
N LYS A 154 11.72 1.17 7.45
CA LYS A 154 12.02 2.15 8.50
C LYS A 154 11.48 3.55 8.19
N ASN A 155 11.48 3.95 6.93
CA ASN A 155 10.98 5.26 6.49
C ASN A 155 9.48 5.19 6.22
N TYR A 156 9.04 4.14 5.52
CA TYR A 156 7.64 3.93 5.18
C TYR A 156 6.75 3.77 6.44
N LYS A 157 7.25 3.13 7.50
CA LYS A 157 6.54 3.05 8.79
C LYS A 157 6.29 4.42 9.42
N LYS A 158 7.18 5.41 9.22
CA LYS A 158 6.98 6.78 9.74
C LYS A 158 5.83 7.45 9.01
N GLU A 159 5.80 7.39 7.68
CA GLU A 159 4.70 7.96 6.88
C GLU A 159 3.36 7.30 7.25
N TYR A 160 3.35 5.97 7.36
CA TYR A 160 2.18 5.23 7.80
C TYR A 160 1.66 5.72 9.16
N LEU A 161 2.53 5.81 10.17
CA LEU A 161 2.13 6.23 11.51
C LEU A 161 1.63 7.68 11.54
N MET A 162 2.27 8.59 10.80
CA MET A 162 1.80 9.97 10.63
C MET A 162 0.40 9.99 10.01
N LYS A 163 0.15 9.19 8.97
CA LYS A 163 -1.16 9.14 8.31
C LYS A 163 -2.23 8.55 9.23
N MET A 164 -1.93 7.49 9.98
CA MET A 164 -2.85 6.91 10.96
C MET A 164 -3.19 7.90 12.07
N GLU A 165 -2.20 8.63 12.58
CA GLU A 165 -2.41 9.67 13.59
C GLU A 165 -3.27 10.81 13.08
N TRP A 166 -2.97 11.34 11.88
CA TRP A 166 -3.77 12.38 11.25
C TRP A 166 -5.23 11.94 11.07
N ARG A 167 -5.47 10.71 10.56
CA ARG A 167 -6.84 10.18 10.39
C ARG A 167 -7.56 10.05 11.72
N THR A 168 -6.88 9.53 12.75
CA THR A 168 -7.47 9.34 14.09
C THR A 168 -7.87 10.67 14.74
N LYS A 169 -7.12 11.75 14.50
CA LYS A 169 -7.46 13.10 14.99
C LYS A 169 -8.64 13.72 14.23
N ARG A 170 -8.72 13.50 12.91
CA ARG A 170 -9.76 14.09 12.05
C ARG A 170 -11.10 13.36 12.14
N LEU A 171 -11.06 12.05 12.30
CA LEU A 171 -12.23 11.16 12.34
C LEU A 171 -12.49 10.67 13.77
N PHE A 172 -12.30 11.56 14.75
CA PHE A 172 -12.40 11.17 16.16
C PHE A 172 -13.78 10.60 16.53
N ASP A 173 -14.83 11.11 15.89
CA ASP A 173 -16.22 10.70 16.12
C ASP A 173 -16.72 9.63 15.14
N ASP A 174 -15.87 9.12 14.24
CA ASP A 174 -16.25 8.08 13.29
C ASP A 174 -16.16 6.69 13.96
N PRO A 175 -17.29 6.02 14.25
CA PRO A 175 -17.29 4.71 14.89
C PRO A 175 -16.73 3.60 13.99
N GLU A 176 -16.62 3.82 12.68
CA GLU A 176 -16.02 2.87 11.74
C GLU A 176 -14.48 2.93 11.77
N TRP A 177 -13.91 3.97 12.38
CA TRP A 177 -12.48 4.18 12.41
C TRP A 177 -11.78 3.68 13.69
N MET A 178 -10.45 3.73 13.68
CA MET A 178 -9.59 3.23 14.73
C MET A 178 -9.62 4.11 15.99
N SER A 179 -9.82 3.49 17.16
CA SER A 179 -9.74 4.21 18.44
C SER A 179 -8.33 4.68 18.80
N LEU A 180 -8.23 5.73 19.61
CA LEU A 180 -6.95 6.27 20.11
C LEU A 180 -6.08 5.21 20.82
N ASN A 181 -6.72 4.32 21.58
CA ASN A 181 -6.04 3.22 22.27
C ASN A 181 -5.47 2.20 21.28
N HIS A 182 -6.18 1.94 20.18
CA HIS A 182 -5.67 1.08 19.12
C HIS A 182 -4.46 1.72 18.43
N LEU A 183 -4.50 3.02 18.14
CA LEU A 183 -3.36 3.76 17.58
C LEU A 183 -2.13 3.69 18.51
N LYS A 184 -2.31 3.88 19.82
CA LYS A 184 -1.23 3.70 20.81
C LYS A 184 -0.62 2.30 20.73
N GLY A 185 -1.47 1.27 20.62
CA GLY A 185 -1.04 -0.13 20.43
C GLY A 185 -0.21 -0.33 19.16
N ILE A 186 -0.63 0.27 18.04
CA ILE A 186 0.14 0.25 16.79
C ILE A 186 1.48 0.96 16.96
N LYS A 187 1.50 2.20 17.46
CA LYS A 187 2.75 2.95 17.67
C LYS A 187 3.75 2.17 18.51
N ASN A 188 3.29 1.58 19.61
CA ASN A 188 4.13 0.77 20.48
C ASN A 188 4.66 -0.49 19.76
N ALA A 189 3.83 -1.15 18.96
CA ALA A 189 4.26 -2.30 18.16
C ALA A 189 5.34 -1.93 17.13
N PHE A 190 5.18 -0.82 16.41
CA PHE A 190 6.15 -0.35 15.41
C PHE A 190 7.46 0.16 16.02
N LYS A 191 7.42 0.67 17.25
CA LYS A 191 8.61 1.09 17.98
C LYS A 191 9.44 -0.11 18.49
N ASN A 192 8.76 -1.12 19.04
CA ASN A 192 9.45 -2.15 19.83
C ASN A 192 9.57 -3.51 19.11
N HIS A 193 8.68 -3.82 18.17
CA HIS A 193 8.57 -5.17 17.63
C HIS A 193 8.80 -5.29 16.12
N PHE A 194 8.81 -4.19 15.35
CA PHE A 194 8.98 -4.27 13.88
C PHE A 194 10.37 -3.85 13.38
N ASN A 195 11.34 -3.65 14.28
CA ASN A 195 12.70 -3.26 13.89
C ASN A 195 13.41 -4.35 13.05
N TYR A 196 12.97 -5.61 13.15
CA TYR A 196 13.39 -6.71 12.27
C TYR A 196 13.28 -6.36 10.77
N PHE A 197 12.28 -5.56 10.39
CA PHE A 197 12.05 -5.20 8.99
C PHE A 197 12.75 -3.91 8.57
N ASP A 198 13.44 -3.19 9.46
CA ASP A 198 13.88 -1.81 9.16
C ASP A 198 14.83 -1.67 7.98
N SER A 199 15.61 -2.70 7.67
CA SER A 199 16.50 -2.78 6.51
C SER A 199 15.83 -3.32 5.24
N PHE A 200 14.58 -3.76 5.31
CA PHE A 200 13.86 -4.33 4.18
C PHE A 200 13.13 -3.24 3.41
N GLU A 201 13.16 -3.32 2.09
CA GLU A 201 12.17 -2.63 1.26
C GLU A 201 10.82 -3.33 1.38
N ILE A 202 9.74 -2.55 1.52
CA ILE A 202 8.40 -3.12 1.73
C ILE A 202 7.97 -4.08 0.61
N GLN A 203 8.42 -3.82 -0.62
CA GLN A 203 8.12 -4.62 -1.83
C GLN A 203 8.78 -5.99 -1.78
N ASN A 204 9.92 -6.08 -1.09
CA ASN A 204 10.73 -7.29 -0.97
C ASN A 204 10.37 -8.14 0.26
N ILE A 205 9.38 -7.72 1.06
CA ILE A 205 8.90 -8.51 2.19
C ILE A 205 8.13 -9.73 1.66
N LYS A 206 8.74 -10.91 1.76
CA LYS A 206 8.17 -12.18 1.33
C LYS A 206 7.57 -12.95 2.51
N LYS A 207 6.78 -14.00 2.21
CA LYS A 207 6.22 -14.92 3.21
C LYS A 207 7.28 -15.49 4.16
N LYS A 208 8.48 -15.80 3.64
CA LYS A 208 9.60 -16.33 4.44
C LYS A 208 10.00 -15.35 5.55
N HIS A 209 10.21 -14.07 5.22
CA HIS A 209 10.61 -13.04 6.20
C HIS A 209 9.55 -12.88 7.30
N ILE A 210 8.25 -12.95 6.94
CA ILE A 210 7.16 -12.87 7.93
C ILE A 210 7.14 -14.10 8.84
N LYS A 211 7.45 -15.29 8.30
CA LYS A 211 7.54 -16.52 9.10
C LYS A 211 8.74 -16.46 10.05
N ASP A 212 9.91 -16.08 9.55
CA ASP A 212 11.14 -15.94 10.34
C ASP A 212 10.94 -14.92 11.47
N TYR A 213 10.31 -13.78 11.16
CA TYR A 213 9.88 -12.81 12.16
C TYR A 213 8.88 -13.39 13.18
N PHE A 214 7.88 -14.14 12.72
CA PHE A 214 6.88 -14.73 13.61
C PHE A 214 7.50 -15.75 14.58
N ASP A 215 8.45 -16.53 14.09
CA ASP A 215 9.17 -17.54 14.86
C ASP A 215 10.13 -16.89 15.87
N SER A 216 10.76 -15.76 15.54
CA SER A 216 11.64 -15.00 16.45
C SER A 216 10.92 -14.24 17.57
N LEU A 217 9.59 -14.10 17.52
CA LEU A 217 8.85 -13.39 18.57
C LEU A 217 8.81 -14.18 19.90
N GLU A 218 9.41 -13.61 20.95
CA GLU A 218 9.35 -14.11 22.32
C GLU A 218 8.12 -13.58 23.08
N CYS A 219 6.92 -13.89 22.58
CA CYS A 219 5.70 -13.54 23.29
C CYS A 219 4.57 -14.55 23.07
N ASN A 220 3.54 -14.45 23.92
CA ASN A 220 2.39 -15.35 23.86
C ASN A 220 1.62 -15.26 22.52
N ARG A 221 0.81 -16.27 22.21
CA ARG A 221 0.04 -16.36 20.94
C ARG A 221 -0.86 -15.15 20.68
N ASN A 222 -1.41 -14.53 21.73
CA ASN A 222 -2.24 -13.33 21.60
C ASN A 222 -1.43 -12.13 21.14
N CYS A 223 -0.24 -11.95 21.72
CA CYS A 223 0.73 -10.94 21.30
C CYS A 223 1.16 -11.17 19.85
N LYS A 224 1.60 -12.38 19.47
CA LYS A 224 1.98 -12.69 18.09
C LYS A 224 0.84 -12.40 17.10
N ARG A 225 -0.39 -12.80 17.42
CA ARG A 225 -1.58 -12.51 16.59
C ARG A 225 -1.79 -11.03 16.37
N ARG A 226 -1.69 -10.23 17.45
CA ARG A 226 -1.85 -8.78 17.38
C ARG A 226 -0.77 -8.15 16.52
N LEU A 227 0.49 -8.53 16.68
CA LEU A 227 1.60 -8.04 15.86
C LEU A 227 1.40 -8.39 14.39
N ILE A 228 1.10 -9.64 14.04
CA ILE A 228 0.81 -10.04 12.66
C ILE A 228 -0.40 -9.28 12.09
N SER A 229 -1.41 -9.00 12.91
CA SER A 229 -2.56 -8.18 12.48
C SER A 229 -2.15 -6.74 12.14
N TYR A 230 -1.26 -6.12 12.93
CA TYR A 230 -0.75 -4.78 12.65
C TYR A 230 0.13 -4.74 11.41
N LEU A 231 1.03 -5.72 11.24
CA LEU A 231 1.84 -5.85 10.03
C LEU A 231 0.96 -6.04 8.78
N LYS A 232 -0.08 -6.87 8.88
CA LYS A 232 -1.05 -7.06 7.79
C LYS A 232 -1.79 -5.77 7.43
N HIS A 233 -2.20 -5.00 8.42
CA HIS A 233 -2.85 -3.71 8.19
C HIS A 233 -1.91 -2.73 7.46
N PHE A 234 -0.66 -2.65 7.91
CA PHE A 234 0.38 -1.84 7.27
C PHE A 234 0.64 -2.24 5.81
N LEU A 235 0.81 -3.53 5.52
CA LEU A 235 1.03 -3.99 4.13
C LEU A 235 -0.21 -3.81 3.25
N ARG A 236 -1.42 -3.90 3.81
CA ARG A 236 -2.66 -3.56 3.09
C ARG A 236 -2.76 -2.08 2.79
N TRP A 237 -2.29 -1.23 3.69
CA TRP A 237 -2.20 0.20 3.44
C TRP A 237 -1.23 0.50 2.28
N ALA A 238 -0.07 -0.17 2.25
CA ALA A 238 0.86 -0.08 1.13
C ALA A 238 0.24 -0.57 -0.19
N LEU A 239 -0.48 -1.70 -0.16
CA LEU A 239 -1.23 -2.21 -1.32
C LEU A 239 -2.28 -1.20 -1.82
N SER A 240 -3.01 -0.55 -0.92
CA SER A 240 -4.02 0.46 -1.28
C SER A 240 -3.44 1.72 -1.91
N ARG A 241 -2.13 1.92 -1.80
CA ARG A 241 -1.37 3.01 -2.42
C ARG A 241 -0.64 2.57 -3.67
N GLU A 242 -0.84 1.31 -4.09
CA GLU A 242 -0.15 0.68 -5.24
C GLU A 242 1.38 0.59 -5.06
N ASP A 243 1.89 0.90 -3.85
CA ASP A 243 3.29 0.77 -3.49
C ASP A 243 3.71 -0.70 -3.31
N LEU A 244 2.74 -1.61 -3.22
CA LEU A 244 2.92 -3.05 -3.12
C LEU A 244 1.95 -3.75 -4.09
N MET A 245 2.44 -4.71 -4.88
CA MET A 245 1.59 -5.45 -5.84
C MET A 245 0.64 -6.45 -5.15
N LYS A 246 1.11 -7.09 -4.07
CA LYS A 246 0.34 -8.12 -3.35
C LYS A 246 0.80 -8.21 -1.91
N VAL A 247 -0.16 -8.38 -1.00
CA VAL A 247 0.15 -8.65 0.41
C VAL A 247 0.61 -10.11 0.57
N PRO A 248 1.78 -10.37 1.17
CA PRO A 248 2.24 -11.73 1.44
C PRO A 248 1.29 -12.51 2.34
N THR A 249 1.26 -13.84 2.18
CA THR A 249 0.43 -14.70 3.02
C THR A 249 0.89 -14.65 4.47
N MET A 250 -0.02 -14.22 5.35
CA MET A 250 0.24 -14.12 6.78
C MET A 250 0.11 -15.49 7.47
N PRO A 251 0.91 -15.77 8.52
CA PRO A 251 0.74 -16.98 9.32
C PRO A 251 -0.64 -17.02 9.99
N LYS A 252 -1.32 -18.16 9.90
CA LYS A 252 -2.64 -18.37 10.52
C LYS A 252 -2.44 -18.78 11.98
N ILE A 253 -2.89 -17.94 12.91
CA ILE A 253 -2.78 -18.21 14.35
C ILE A 253 -4.15 -18.59 14.86
N LYS A 254 -4.37 -19.89 15.10
CA LYS A 254 -5.59 -20.40 15.73
C LYS A 254 -5.52 -20.12 17.24
N LEU A 255 -6.42 -19.29 17.73
CA LEU A 255 -6.62 -19.12 19.17
C LEU A 255 -7.69 -20.10 19.65
N GLN A 256 -7.34 -20.90 20.65
CA GLN A 256 -8.35 -21.60 21.43
C GLN A 256 -9.05 -20.56 22.31
N ARG A 257 -10.31 -20.25 21.99
CA ARG A 257 -11.13 -19.41 22.84
C ARG A 257 -11.41 -20.18 24.12
N LYS A 258 -10.82 -19.74 25.24
CA LYS A 258 -11.26 -20.21 26.55
C LYS A 258 -12.70 -19.73 26.75
N LYS A 259 -13.63 -20.64 27.02
CA LYS A 259 -14.98 -20.25 27.44
C LYS A 259 -14.84 -19.45 28.73
N LYS A 260 -15.26 -18.18 28.70
CA LYS A 260 -15.35 -17.39 29.94
C LYS A 260 -16.43 -18.03 30.79
N LYS A 261 -16.11 -18.37 32.04
CA LYS A 261 -17.13 -18.77 33.01
C LYS A 261 -17.83 -17.49 33.46
N GLY A 262 -19.11 -17.35 33.14
CA GLY A 262 -19.94 -16.30 33.71
C GLY A 262 -20.27 -16.61 35.17
N LEU A 263 -20.64 -15.60 35.94
CA LEU A 263 -21.20 -15.78 37.27
C LEU A 263 -22.69 -16.07 37.15
N TYR A 264 -23.18 -17.06 37.88
CA TYR A 264 -24.62 -17.30 38.04
C TYR A 264 -25.26 -16.18 38.85
N GLN A 265 -26.56 -15.96 38.66
CA GLN A 265 -27.29 -14.89 39.33
C GLN A 265 -27.18 -14.97 40.86
N ASN A 266 -27.33 -16.15 41.45
CA ASN A 266 -27.17 -16.35 42.90
C ASN A 266 -25.77 -15.95 43.39
N ALA A 267 -24.72 -16.35 42.67
CA ALA A 267 -23.35 -15.97 42.99
C ALA A 267 -23.13 -14.44 42.85
N GLN A 268 -23.83 -13.77 41.93
CA GLN A 268 -23.76 -12.31 41.83
C GLN A 268 -24.38 -11.63 43.06
N PHE A 269 -25.52 -12.13 43.56
CA PHE A 269 -26.15 -11.62 44.78
C PHE A 269 -25.33 -11.89 46.04
N GLU A 270 -24.74 -13.08 46.17
CA GLU A 270 -23.82 -13.39 47.25
C GLU A 270 -22.63 -12.41 47.26
N ILE A 271 -22.01 -12.17 46.10
CA ILE A 271 -20.91 -11.21 45.97
C ILE A 271 -21.35 -9.80 46.35
N LEU A 272 -22.54 -9.35 45.92
CA LEU A 272 -23.08 -8.03 46.25
C LEU A 272 -23.20 -7.81 47.77
N GLN A 273 -23.52 -8.84 48.55
CA GLN A 273 -23.64 -8.74 50.01
C GLN A 273 -22.31 -8.37 50.69
N TYR A 274 -21.18 -8.73 50.09
CA TYR A 274 -19.84 -8.42 50.61
C TYR A 274 -19.27 -7.08 50.12
N ILE A 275 -19.94 -6.42 49.18
CA ILE A 275 -19.51 -5.11 48.67
C ILE A 275 -19.99 -4.01 49.64
N PRO A 276 -19.14 -3.02 49.99
CA PRO A 276 -19.56 -1.89 50.82
C PRO A 276 -20.77 -1.16 50.24
N GLU A 277 -21.68 -0.70 51.12
CA GLU A 277 -22.93 -0.05 50.70
C GLU A 277 -22.71 1.14 49.76
N SER A 278 -21.63 1.90 49.96
CA SER A 278 -21.26 3.04 49.11
C SER A 278 -20.97 2.64 47.65
N ASP A 279 -20.51 1.42 47.43
CA ASP A 279 -20.02 0.94 46.14
C ASP A 279 -21.06 0.06 45.44
N LYS A 280 -22.03 -0.52 46.16
CA LYS A 280 -23.09 -1.40 45.60
C LYS A 280 -23.83 -0.79 44.39
N PRO A 281 -24.22 0.50 44.36
CA PRO A 281 -25.06 1.03 43.29
C PRO A 281 -24.48 0.85 41.88
N ILE A 282 -23.16 0.95 41.69
CA ILE A 282 -22.55 0.77 40.36
C ILE A 282 -22.55 -0.70 39.92
N PHE A 283 -22.44 -1.64 40.86
CA PHE A 283 -22.49 -3.08 40.57
C PHE A 283 -23.91 -3.54 40.28
N GLU A 284 -24.89 -3.07 41.05
CA GLU A 284 -26.32 -3.31 40.78
C GLU A 284 -26.68 -2.79 39.38
N PHE A 285 -26.30 -1.55 39.07
CA PHE A 285 -26.49 -0.98 37.73
C PHE A 285 -25.85 -1.84 36.62
N LEU A 286 -24.63 -2.33 36.83
CA LEU A 286 -23.94 -3.20 35.86
C LEU A 286 -24.63 -4.56 35.69
N ILE A 287 -25.15 -5.15 36.76
CA ILE A 287 -25.90 -6.42 36.74
C ILE A 287 -27.21 -6.25 35.98
N GLU A 288 -27.97 -5.20 36.28
CA GLU A 288 -29.27 -4.94 35.65
C GLU A 288 -29.14 -4.58 34.17
N THR A 289 -28.15 -3.77 33.81
CA THR A 289 -28.03 -3.23 32.45
C THR A 289 -27.13 -4.04 31.52
N GLY A 290 -26.27 -4.90 32.08
CA GLY A 290 -25.28 -5.67 31.32
C GLY A 290 -24.23 -4.82 30.59
N ARG A 291 -24.07 -3.54 30.97
CA ARG A 291 -23.14 -2.60 30.34
C ARG A 291 -21.69 -2.96 30.64
N ARG A 292 -20.76 -2.49 29.79
CA ARG A 292 -19.33 -2.61 30.12
C ARG A 292 -18.98 -1.63 31.24
N ILE A 293 -18.01 -1.98 32.08
CA ILE A 293 -17.54 -1.13 33.20
C ILE A 293 -17.24 0.30 32.74
N ASN A 294 -16.55 0.46 31.61
CA ASN A 294 -16.22 1.78 31.08
C ASN A 294 -17.43 2.54 30.51
N GLU A 295 -18.47 1.83 30.06
CA GLU A 295 -19.71 2.45 29.61
C GLU A 295 -20.49 2.96 30.83
N ALA A 296 -20.66 2.13 31.86
CA ALA A 296 -21.36 2.53 33.08
C ALA A 296 -20.70 3.74 33.76
N ARG A 297 -19.36 3.79 33.81
CA ARG A 297 -18.61 4.94 34.34
C ARG A 297 -18.72 6.20 33.49
N ALA A 298 -19.08 6.08 32.21
CA ALA A 298 -19.16 7.22 31.30
C ALA A 298 -20.56 7.85 31.23
N ILE A 299 -21.58 7.19 31.80
CA ILE A 299 -22.96 7.67 31.81
C ILE A 299 -23.04 8.97 32.63
N ARG A 300 -23.72 9.96 32.05
CA ARG A 300 -24.03 11.24 32.68
C ARG A 300 -25.52 11.36 32.88
N PHE A 301 -25.94 12.19 33.83
CA PHE A 301 -27.35 12.43 34.12
C PHE A 301 -28.15 12.85 32.87
N ARG A 302 -27.54 13.67 32.00
CA ARG A 302 -28.14 14.09 30.70
C ARG A 302 -28.39 12.96 29.70
N ASP A 303 -27.79 11.80 29.89
CA ASP A 303 -27.97 10.65 29.00
C ASP A 303 -29.22 9.84 29.39
N LEU A 304 -29.82 10.13 30.56
CA LEU A 304 -31.07 9.55 31.01
C LEU A 304 -32.24 10.27 30.33
N LYS A 305 -33.06 9.50 29.60
CA LYS A 305 -34.34 9.98 29.09
C LYS A 305 -35.43 9.53 30.05
N GLU A 306 -36.33 10.43 30.42
CA GLU A 306 -37.55 10.03 31.10
C GLU A 306 -38.27 9.01 30.23
N LYS A 307 -38.60 7.88 30.85
CA LYS A 307 -39.45 6.89 30.22
C LYS A 307 -40.86 7.48 30.25
N GLU A 308 -41.37 7.95 29.12
CA GLU A 308 -42.80 8.24 28.99
C GLU A 308 -43.56 6.99 29.47
N ARG A 309 -44.34 7.16 30.54
CA ARG A 309 -45.06 6.09 31.21
C ARG A 309 -46.34 5.75 30.48
#